data_AF-A0A934DUT4-F1
#
_entry.id   AF-A0A934DUT4-F1
#
_cell.length_a   1.000
_cell.length_b   1.000
_cell.length_c   1.000
_cell.angle_alpha   90.00
_cell.angle_beta   90.00
_cell.angle_gamma   90.00
#
_symmetry.space_group_name_H-M   'P 1'
#
loop_
_entity.id
_entity.type
_entity.pdbx_description
1 polymer ?
#
loop_
_entity_poly.entity_id
_entity_poly.type
_entity_poly.pdbx_seq_one_letter_code
_entity_poly.pdbx_strand_id
1 'polypeptide(L)'
;MSVVRKDPRSQAAQLLDDVIARVASLKSEGRFVQARRLVRDSATDILGPIGYTIEQVDAQSAASLLGSEDRITIAAVLLGALAELDELGGDANGARACRRRALELYLEVVLLGSDPNPEILEAISRLRPQLDEWRLAERYQAALAKL
;
A
#
# COMPACT_ATOMS: atom_id res chain seq x y z
N MET A 1 -28.36 8.06 25.93
CA MET A 1 -27.04 8.48 25.43
C MET A 1 -26.68 7.58 24.27
N SER A 2 -26.79 8.07 23.03
CA SER A 2 -26.43 7.29 21.85
C SER A 2 -24.92 7.26 21.72
N VAL A 3 -24.31 6.10 21.92
CA VAL A 3 -22.90 5.86 21.62
C VAL A 3 -22.76 5.95 20.11
N VAL A 4 -22.20 7.07 19.62
CA VAL A 4 -21.80 7.19 18.22
C VAL A 4 -20.74 6.13 17.96
N ARG A 5 -21.13 4.97 17.43
CA ARG A 5 -20.19 3.96 16.95
C ARG A 5 -19.46 4.58 15.76
N LYS A 6 -18.17 4.88 15.91
CA LYS A 6 -17.32 5.28 14.78
C LYS A 6 -17.32 4.14 13.77
N ASP A 7 -17.51 4.49 12.50
CA ASP A 7 -17.44 3.52 11.40
C ASP A 7 -15.99 2.98 11.31
N PRO A 8 -15.78 1.65 11.37
CA PRO A 8 -14.45 1.06 11.31
C PRO A 8 -13.66 1.47 10.06
N ARG A 9 -14.32 1.76 8.93
CA ARG A 9 -13.65 2.25 7.71
C ARG A 9 -13.05 3.64 7.92
N SER A 10 -13.83 4.55 8.49
CA SER A 10 -13.35 5.91 8.84
C SER A 10 -12.20 5.89 9.85
N GLN A 11 -12.20 4.92 10.76
CA GLN A 11 -11.13 4.78 11.74
C GLN A 11 -9.84 4.29 11.09
N ALA A 12 -9.92 3.33 10.17
CA ALA A 12 -8.75 2.82 9.45
C ALA A 12 -8.08 3.90 8.58
N ALA A 13 -8.88 4.72 7.89
CA ALA A 13 -8.38 5.85 7.12
C ALA A 13 -7.67 6.89 8.01
N GLN A 14 -8.28 7.28 9.13
CA GLN A 14 -7.66 8.23 10.07
C GLN A 14 -6.34 7.69 10.63
N LEU A 15 -6.28 6.41 10.98
CA LEU A 15 -5.05 5.79 11.46
C LEU A 15 -3.97 5.77 10.38
N LEU A 16 -4.35 5.52 9.12
CA LEU A 16 -3.42 5.62 7.99
C LEU A 16 -2.86 7.04 7.86
N ASP A 17 -3.70 8.08 7.89
CA ASP A 17 -3.27 9.48 7.79
C ASP A 17 -2.28 9.85 8.91
N ASP A 18 -2.59 9.46 10.15
CA ASP A 18 -1.72 9.70 11.31
C ASP A 18 -0.35 9.01 11.14
N VAL A 19 -0.34 7.81 10.57
CA VAL A 19 0.89 7.05 10.31
C VAL A 19 1.71 7.71 9.22
N ILE A 20 1.10 8.09 8.10
CA ILE A 20 1.81 8.74 6.98
C ILE A 20 2.39 10.08 7.42
N ALA A 21 1.67 10.87 8.21
CA ALA A 21 2.17 12.12 8.77
C ALA A 21 3.41 11.89 9.66
N ARG A 22 3.38 10.90 10.55
CA ARG A 22 4.52 10.55 11.41
C ARG A 22 5.71 10.00 10.63
N VAL A 23 5.46 9.20 9.60
CA VAL A 23 6.50 8.71 8.67
C VAL A 23 7.17 9.88 7.96
N ALA A 24 6.40 10.86 7.48
CA ALA A 24 6.95 12.06 6.85
C ALA A 24 7.86 12.86 7.81
N SER A 25 7.46 13.01 9.07
CA SER A 25 8.30 13.64 10.10
C SER A 25 9.62 12.88 10.29
N LEU A 26 9.55 11.57 10.54
CA LEU A 26 10.74 10.74 10.75
C LEU A 26 11.65 10.70 9.51
N LYS A 27 11.06 10.72 8.31
CA LYS A 27 11.77 10.81 7.03
C LYS A 27 12.57 12.12 6.94
N SER A 28 11.97 13.26 7.32
CA SER A 28 12.65 14.56 7.32
C SER A 28 13.81 14.63 8.33
N GLU A 29 13.77 13.82 9.38
CA GLU A 29 14.83 13.68 10.38
C GLU A 29 15.90 12.63 10.00
N GLY A 30 15.79 11.98 8.85
CA GLY A 30 16.70 10.90 8.44
C GLY A 30 16.53 9.59 9.24
N ARG A 31 15.45 9.45 10.01
CA ARG A 31 15.21 8.30 10.90
C ARG A 31 14.49 7.16 10.18
N PHE A 32 15.05 6.71 9.06
CA PHE A 32 14.40 5.76 8.15
C PHE A 32 14.07 4.41 8.78
N VAL A 33 14.97 3.86 9.61
CA VAL A 33 14.75 2.59 10.32
C VAL A 33 13.53 2.68 11.24
N GLN A 34 13.36 3.82 11.92
CA GLN A 34 12.25 4.01 12.84
C GLN A 34 10.94 4.27 12.09
N ALA A 35 11.00 5.03 11.00
CA ALA A 35 9.86 5.20 10.10
C ALA A 35 9.38 3.85 9.55
N ARG A 36 10.32 2.97 9.13
CA ARG A 36 9.99 1.65 8.60
C ARG A 36 9.33 0.76 9.65
N ARG A 37 9.86 0.78 10.88
CA ARG A 37 9.26 0.08 12.01
C ARG A 37 7.84 0.59 12.29
N LEU A 38 7.65 1.91 12.32
CA LEU A 38 6.33 2.52 12.52
C LEU A 38 5.32 2.03 11.48
N VAL A 39 5.68 1.99 10.19
CA VAL A 39 4.79 1.48 9.14
C VAL A 39 4.40 0.03 9.37
N ARG A 40 5.36 -0.84 9.70
CA ARG A 40 5.11 -2.28 9.95
C ARG A 40 4.24 -2.51 11.18
N ASP A 41 4.54 -1.83 12.28
CA ASP A 41 3.77 -1.97 13.52
C ASP A 41 2.32 -1.49 13.26
N SER A 42 2.16 -0.36 12.58
CA SER A 42 0.84 0.21 12.27
C SER A 42 0.06 -0.58 11.23
N ALA A 43 0.72 -1.33 10.34
CA ALA A 43 0.04 -2.20 9.38
C ALA A 43 -0.79 -3.26 10.11
N THR A 44 -0.31 -3.77 11.24
CA THR A 44 -1.06 -4.73 12.07
C THR A 44 -2.24 -4.05 12.77
N ASP A 45 -2.07 -2.82 13.22
CA ASP A 45 -3.14 -2.06 13.87
C ASP A 45 -4.27 -1.70 12.90
N ILE A 46 -3.94 -1.36 11.65
CA ILE A 46 -4.91 -0.90 10.65
C ILE A 46 -5.54 -2.09 9.91
N LEU A 47 -4.74 -3.05 9.47
CA LEU A 47 -5.19 -4.18 8.65
C LEU A 47 -5.49 -5.43 9.48
N GLY A 48 -5.18 -5.43 10.77
CA GLY A 48 -5.27 -6.62 11.61
C GLY A 48 -4.13 -7.62 11.30
N PRO A 49 -4.32 -8.92 11.59
CA PRO A 49 -3.25 -9.93 11.49
C PRO A 49 -2.59 -10.03 10.11
N ILE A 50 -3.32 -9.70 9.04
CA ILE A 50 -2.80 -9.72 7.67
C ILE A 50 -1.70 -8.67 7.45
N GLY A 51 -1.69 -7.59 8.25
CA GLY A 51 -0.74 -6.49 8.17
C GLY A 51 0.72 -6.94 8.23
N TYR A 52 1.03 -7.96 9.03
CA TYR A 52 2.37 -8.53 9.13
C TYR A 52 2.82 -9.28 7.85
N THR A 53 1.87 -9.72 7.04
CA THR A 53 2.14 -10.62 5.90
C THR A 53 2.05 -9.92 4.55
N ILE A 54 1.70 -8.63 4.49
CA ILE A 54 1.48 -7.90 3.22
C ILE A 54 2.74 -7.83 2.34
N GLU A 55 3.94 -7.84 2.95
CA GLU A 55 5.21 -7.94 2.21
C GLU A 55 5.50 -9.37 1.72
N GLN A 56 4.92 -10.39 2.35
CA GLN A 56 5.29 -11.81 2.20
C GLN A 56 4.39 -12.57 1.21
N VAL A 57 3.12 -12.19 1.09
CA VAL A 57 2.15 -12.89 0.22
C VAL A 57 1.93 -12.12 -1.08
N ASP A 58 1.73 -12.81 -2.21
CA ASP A 58 1.45 -12.19 -3.50
C ASP A 58 0.20 -11.28 -3.46
N ALA A 59 0.12 -10.32 -4.38
CA ALA A 59 -0.95 -9.30 -4.36
C ALA A 59 -2.36 -9.89 -4.49
N GLN A 60 -2.54 -10.95 -5.28
CA GLN A 60 -3.83 -11.61 -5.44
C GLN A 60 -4.29 -12.26 -4.13
N SER A 61 -3.38 -12.99 -3.47
CA SER A 61 -3.65 -13.59 -2.16
C SER A 61 -3.91 -12.53 -1.10
N ALA A 62 -3.10 -11.46 -1.07
CA ALA A 62 -3.30 -10.31 -0.17
C ALA A 62 -4.68 -9.67 -0.38
N ALA A 63 -5.06 -9.39 -1.63
CA ALA A 63 -6.35 -8.78 -1.95
C ALA A 63 -7.52 -9.66 -1.52
N SER A 64 -7.42 -10.97 -1.75
CA SER A 64 -8.43 -11.94 -1.32
C SER A 64 -8.59 -11.96 0.20
N LEU A 65 -7.50 -11.85 0.96
CA LEU A 65 -7.52 -11.85 2.42
C LEU A 65 -7.98 -10.52 3.02
N LEU A 66 -7.67 -9.40 2.37
CA LEU A 66 -8.09 -8.06 2.78
C LEU A 66 -9.60 -7.86 2.55
N GLY A 67 -10.14 -8.42 1.46
CA GLY A 67 -11.57 -8.59 1.22
C GLY A 67 -12.35 -7.32 0.90
N SER A 68 -11.69 -6.16 0.83
CA SER A 68 -12.32 -4.89 0.43
C SER A 68 -11.34 -3.95 -0.22
N GLU A 69 -11.83 -3.16 -1.17
CA GLU A 69 -11.09 -2.11 -1.88
C GLU A 69 -10.33 -1.19 -0.91
N ASP A 70 -11.00 -0.64 0.11
CA ASP A 70 -10.36 0.23 1.10
C ASP A 70 -9.11 -0.40 1.75
N ARG A 71 -9.19 -1.68 2.10
CA ARG A 71 -8.10 -2.38 2.80
C ARG A 71 -6.95 -2.72 1.84
N ILE A 72 -7.27 -3.01 0.58
CA ILE A 72 -6.28 -3.20 -0.48
C ILE A 72 -5.53 -1.89 -0.73
N THR A 73 -6.26 -0.78 -0.86
CA THR A 73 -5.70 0.56 -1.03
C THR A 73 -4.79 0.94 0.14
N ILE A 74 -5.24 0.74 1.39
CA ILE A 74 -4.41 0.98 2.58
C ILE A 74 -3.12 0.14 2.53
N ALA A 75 -3.21 -1.16 2.21
CA ALA A 75 -2.03 -2.02 2.10
C ALA A 75 -1.06 -1.52 1.01
N ALA A 76 -1.57 -1.08 -0.14
CA ALA A 76 -0.78 -0.52 -1.22
C ALA A 76 -0.07 0.78 -0.80
N VAL A 77 -0.76 1.67 -0.07
CA VAL A 77 -0.17 2.91 0.48
C VAL A 77 0.96 2.60 1.45
N LEU A 78 0.75 1.65 2.38
CA LEU A 78 1.77 1.26 3.36
C LEU A 78 3.01 0.67 2.67
N LEU A 79 2.82 -0.17 1.64
CA LEU A 79 3.92 -0.72 0.84
C LEU A 79 4.66 0.36 0.03
N GLY A 80 3.93 1.34 -0.51
CA GLY A 80 4.54 2.52 -1.14
C GLY A 80 5.43 3.29 -0.17
N ALA A 81 4.96 3.53 1.06
CA ALA A 81 5.74 4.17 2.11
C ALA A 81 6.99 3.36 2.50
N LEU A 82 6.85 2.02 2.64
CA LEU A 82 8.00 1.14 2.89
C LEU A 82 9.03 1.22 1.76
N ALA A 83 8.58 1.32 0.51
CA ALA A 83 9.48 1.41 -0.62
C ALA A 83 10.29 2.70 -0.65
N GLU A 84 9.65 3.85 -0.38
CA GLU A 84 10.35 5.13 -0.25
C GLU A 84 11.40 5.08 0.87
N LEU A 85 11.06 4.46 1.99
CA LEU A 85 11.97 4.33 3.13
C LEU A 85 13.14 3.40 2.83
N ASP A 86 12.91 2.30 2.09
CA ASP A 86 13.98 1.40 1.65
C ASP A 86 14.93 2.10 0.69
N GLU A 87 14.42 2.88 -0.26
CA GLU A 87 15.27 3.63 -1.20
C GLU A 87 16.13 4.67 -0.47
N LEU A 88 15.54 5.43 0.45
CA LEU A 88 16.27 6.41 1.27
C LEU A 88 17.27 5.74 2.22
N GLY A 89 16.98 4.52 2.67
CA GLY A 89 17.88 3.69 3.46
C GLY A 89 18.98 2.98 2.64
N GLY A 90 18.98 3.11 1.31
CA GLY A 90 19.95 2.48 0.41
C GLY A 90 19.61 1.04 0.00
N ASP A 91 18.45 0.51 0.37
CA ASP A 91 17.94 -0.80 -0.07
C ASP A 91 17.09 -0.67 -1.34
N ALA A 92 17.75 -0.49 -2.48
CA ALA A 92 17.08 -0.38 -3.77
C ALA A 92 16.29 -1.64 -4.16
N ASN A 93 16.70 -2.83 -3.68
CA ASN A 93 16.02 -4.08 -3.98
C ASN A 93 14.70 -4.19 -3.19
N GLY A 94 14.74 -3.87 -1.89
CA GLY A 94 13.56 -3.76 -1.05
C GLY A 94 12.57 -2.73 -1.58
N ALA A 95 13.08 -1.55 -1.97
CA ALA A 95 12.28 -0.49 -2.57
C ALA A 95 11.54 -0.96 -3.83
N ARG A 96 12.25 -1.62 -4.76
CA ARG A 96 11.66 -2.14 -5.99
C ARG A 96 10.63 -3.24 -5.70
N ALA A 97 10.90 -4.14 -4.75
CA ALA A 97 9.96 -5.19 -4.38
C ALA A 97 8.66 -4.61 -3.79
N CYS A 98 8.77 -3.64 -2.88
CA CYS A 98 7.63 -2.97 -2.27
C CYS A 98 6.84 -2.14 -3.29
N ARG A 99 7.50 -1.38 -4.18
CA ARG A 99 6.83 -0.66 -5.29
C ARG A 99 6.03 -1.58 -6.19
N ARG A 100 6.64 -2.70 -6.59
CA ARG A 100 5.96 -3.69 -7.42
C ARG A 100 4.71 -4.21 -6.72
N ARG A 101 4.83 -4.61 -5.45
CA ARG A 101 3.69 -5.12 -4.68
C ARG A 101 2.59 -4.07 -4.49
N ALA A 102 2.96 -2.82 -4.24
CA ALA A 102 2.00 -1.71 -4.17
C ALA A 102 1.25 -1.50 -5.49
N LEU A 103 1.96 -1.50 -6.63
CA LEU A 103 1.34 -1.41 -7.95
C LEU A 103 0.40 -2.58 -8.20
N GLU A 104 0.82 -3.81 -7.93
CA GLU A 104 0.00 -5.01 -8.09
C GLU A 104 -1.29 -4.90 -7.26
N LEU A 105 -1.25 -4.41 -6.02
CA LEU A 105 -2.44 -4.20 -5.19
C LEU A 105 -3.37 -3.11 -5.73
N TYR A 106 -2.85 -1.99 -6.24
CA TYR A 106 -3.71 -1.00 -6.91
C TYR A 106 -4.39 -1.58 -8.15
N LEU A 107 -3.70 -2.46 -8.89
CA LEU A 107 -4.28 -3.16 -10.03
C LEU A 107 -5.30 -4.23 -9.59
N GLU A 108 -5.15 -4.84 -8.42
CA GLU A 108 -6.21 -5.68 -7.83
C GLU A 108 -7.49 -4.87 -7.62
N VAL A 109 -7.40 -3.63 -7.13
CA VAL A 109 -8.59 -2.76 -7.00
C VAL A 109 -9.25 -2.53 -8.36
N VAL A 110 -8.47 -2.19 -9.39
CA VAL A 110 -9.00 -2.01 -10.75
C VAL A 110 -9.67 -3.29 -11.27
N LEU A 111 -9.07 -4.45 -10.98
CA LEU A 111 -9.58 -5.76 -11.42
C LEU A 111 -10.84 -6.22 -10.67
N LEU A 112 -11.14 -5.65 -9.50
CA LEU A 112 -12.42 -5.89 -8.81
C LEU A 112 -13.62 -5.29 -9.56
N GLY A 113 -13.38 -4.44 -10.58
CA GLY A 113 -14.43 -3.91 -11.45
C GLY A 113 -15.20 -2.72 -10.87
N SER A 114 -14.74 -2.16 -9.75
CA SER A 114 -15.15 -0.81 -9.31
C SER A 114 -14.59 0.22 -10.28
N ASP A 115 -15.32 1.31 -10.54
CA ASP A 115 -14.74 2.50 -11.17
C ASP A 115 -13.59 2.99 -10.26
N PRO A 116 -12.31 2.90 -10.71
CA PRO A 116 -11.20 3.18 -9.83
C PRO A 116 -11.19 4.66 -9.46
N ASN A 117 -11.09 4.93 -8.16
CA ASN A 117 -10.95 6.30 -7.64
C ASN A 117 -9.74 7.00 -8.32
N PRO A 118 -9.86 8.27 -8.75
CA PRO A 118 -8.75 9.06 -9.29
C PRO A 118 -7.42 8.95 -8.53
N GLU A 119 -7.46 8.84 -7.20
CA GLU A 119 -6.26 8.67 -6.37
C GLU A 119 -5.51 7.35 -6.68
N ILE A 120 -6.24 6.29 -7.00
CA ILE A 120 -5.67 4.99 -7.40
C ILE A 120 -5.00 5.11 -8.77
N LEU A 121 -5.66 5.79 -9.72
CA LEU A 121 -5.11 6.01 -11.05
C LEU A 121 -3.83 6.88 -11.00
N GLU A 122 -3.81 7.90 -10.15
CA GLU A 122 -2.64 8.72 -9.91
C GLU A 122 -1.49 7.90 -9.27
N ALA A 123 -1.81 7.06 -8.28
CA ALA A 123 -0.83 6.18 -7.65
C ALA A 123 -0.24 5.18 -8.66
N ILE A 124 -1.06 4.57 -9.51
CA ILE A 124 -0.61 3.69 -10.60
C ILE A 124 0.31 4.46 -11.56
N SER A 125 -0.11 5.64 -12.01
CA SER A 125 0.65 6.49 -12.94
C SER A 125 2.02 6.88 -12.39
N ARG A 126 2.12 7.13 -11.09
CA ARG A 126 3.37 7.44 -10.40
C ARG A 126 4.29 6.23 -10.25
N LEU A 127 3.75 5.04 -9.97
CA LEU A 127 4.53 3.82 -9.73
C LEU A 127 4.97 3.15 -11.03
N ARG A 128 4.14 3.18 -12.07
CA ARG A 128 4.37 2.56 -13.37
C ARG A 128 5.76 2.83 -13.97
N PRO A 129 6.24 4.08 -14.11
CA PRO A 129 7.55 4.35 -14.73
C PRO A 129 8.76 3.89 -13.91
N GLN A 130 8.56 3.48 -12.65
CA GLN A 130 9.63 3.03 -11.76
C GLN A 130 9.88 1.52 -11.83
N LEU A 131 9.10 0.81 -12.65
CA LEU A 131 9.05 -0.64 -12.70
C LEU A 131 9.17 -1.17 -14.13
N ASP A 132 9.79 -2.33 -14.24
CA ASP A 132 9.82 -3.12 -15.47
C ASP A 132 8.46 -3.80 -15.67
N GLU A 133 7.55 -3.21 -16.45
CA GLU A 133 6.19 -3.74 -16.67
C GLU A 133 6.19 -5.19 -17.17
N TRP A 134 7.15 -5.56 -18.03
CA TRP A 134 7.31 -6.91 -18.56
C TRP A 134 7.63 -7.97 -17.49
N ARG A 135 7.99 -7.55 -16.27
CA ARG A 135 8.26 -8.45 -15.13
C ARG A 135 7.04 -8.66 -14.24
N LEU A 136 5.95 -7.94 -14.47
CA LEU A 136 4.69 -8.16 -13.77
C LEU A 136 4.05 -9.45 -14.28
N ALA A 137 3.19 -10.08 -13.47
CA ALA A 137 2.37 -11.20 -13.94
C ALA A 137 1.46 -10.76 -15.09
N GLU A 138 1.16 -11.67 -16.03
CA GLU A 138 0.37 -11.37 -17.25
C GLU A 138 -0.96 -10.67 -16.95
N ARG A 139 -1.63 -11.06 -15.85
CA ARG A 139 -2.88 -10.43 -15.41
C ARG A 139 -2.74 -8.92 -15.14
N TYR A 140 -1.60 -8.49 -14.59
CA TYR A 140 -1.35 -7.09 -14.24
C TYR A 140 -0.89 -6.30 -15.45
N GLN A 141 -0.12 -6.92 -16.36
CA GLN A 141 0.18 -6.34 -17.66
C GLN A 141 -1.11 -6.09 -18.45
N ALA A 142 -2.03 -7.06 -18.47
CA ALA A 142 -3.33 -6.93 -19.12
C ALA A 142 -4.24 -5.88 -18.45
N ALA A 143 -4.14 -5.69 -17.13
CA ALA A 143 -4.83 -4.63 -16.42
C ALA A 143 -4.27 -3.25 -16.79
N LEU A 144 -2.95 -3.09 -16.78
CA LEU A 144 -2.27 -1.84 -17.17
C LEU A 144 -2.54 -1.43 -18.62
N ALA A 145 -2.66 -2.40 -19.53
CA ALA A 145 -2.97 -2.13 -20.94
C ALA A 145 -4.40 -1.59 -21.17
N LYS A 146 -5.28 -1.68 -20.17
CA LYS A 146 -6.67 -1.21 -20.23
C LYS A 146 -6.89 0.16 -19.57
N LEU A 147 -5.88 0.67 -18.86
CA LEU A 147 -5.86 1.99 -18.23
C LEU A 147 -5.30 3.03 -19.20
#